data_AF-A0A7L8AK61-F1
#
_entry.id   AF-A0A7L8AK61-F1
#
_cell.length_a   1.000
_cell.length_b   1.000
_cell.length_c   1.000
_cell.angle_alpha   90.00
_cell.angle_beta   90.00
_cell.angle_gamma   90.00
#
_symmetry.space_group_name_H-M   'P 1'
#
loop_
_entity.id
_entity.type
_entity.pdbx_description
1 polymer ?
#
loop_
_entity_poly.entity_id
_entity_poly.type
_entity_poly.pdbx_seq_one_letter_code
_entity_poly.pdbx_strand_id
1 'polypeptide(L)'
;MKLKILLGCVLLLLLSNCGSKKKVINKKNPGVVIIEPEPVELPSVDEEKLTKELKDTNPKLNKYTLAYIRKYAAIAVKEMHEYKIPASITLAQGILESGKGRSELALKSNNHFGIKCHTQWKGERVYHDDDEKGECFRKYVYPETSYNDHSLFLTQRKRYAFLFNYRITDYKKWAYGLRKAGYATDRKYPVKLLKIIKDYKLYEFDIVQKDEFSEEIKELNDGETFEKPIVIEKVAGQYYTVKKGDTLYSISRKFNTTVAVLKEINGLKNNTISIGQHLLTK
;
A
#
# COMPACT_ATOMS: atom_id res chain seq x y z
N MET A 1 55.55 -13.61 -58.75
CA MET A 1 55.00 -13.18 -60.06
C MET A 1 53.48 -13.25 -60.01
N LYS A 2 52.82 -12.11 -60.31
CA LYS A 2 51.40 -11.93 -60.72
C LYS A 2 50.36 -12.30 -59.63
N LEU A 3 49.67 -11.38 -58.95
CA LEU A 3 48.89 -10.18 -59.36
C LEU A 3 47.84 -10.48 -60.43
N LYS A 4 46.55 -10.41 -60.03
CA LYS A 4 45.42 -9.67 -60.63
C LYS A 4 44.08 -10.40 -60.33
N ILE A 5 43.15 -9.75 -59.60
CA ILE A 5 41.91 -9.07 -60.11
C ILE A 5 40.69 -9.96 -59.78
N LEU A 6 39.52 -9.55 -59.28
CA LEU A 6 38.80 -8.27 -59.19
C LEU A 6 37.64 -8.39 -58.17
N LEU A 7 37.27 -7.24 -57.58
CA LEU A 7 35.93 -6.76 -57.18
C LEU A 7 34.82 -7.71 -56.69
N GLY A 8 34.23 -7.33 -55.55
CA GLY A 8 32.81 -7.57 -55.30
C GLY A 8 32.34 -7.19 -53.90
N CYS A 9 31.67 -6.04 -53.79
CA CYS A 9 30.70 -5.69 -52.75
C CYS A 9 31.22 -5.31 -51.34
N VAL A 10 31.66 -4.05 -51.23
CA VAL A 10 31.43 -3.22 -50.04
C VAL A 10 29.92 -2.93 -49.93
N LEU A 11 29.17 -3.71 -49.16
CA LEU A 11 27.91 -3.31 -48.53
C LEU A 11 27.41 -4.45 -47.61
N LEU A 12 27.55 -4.30 -46.29
CA LEU A 12 26.68 -4.92 -45.26
C LEU A 12 27.20 -4.54 -43.85
N LEU A 13 27.36 -3.25 -43.63
CA LEU A 13 27.14 -2.66 -42.30
C LEU A 13 25.67 -2.25 -42.25
N LEU A 14 25.04 -2.42 -41.08
CA LEU A 14 23.60 -2.28 -40.78
C LEU A 14 22.81 -3.61 -40.75
N LEU A 15 23.25 -4.56 -39.92
CA LEU A 15 22.27 -5.42 -39.24
C LEU A 15 21.55 -4.54 -38.22
N SER A 16 20.40 -4.05 -38.67
CA SER A 16 19.39 -3.35 -37.91
C SER A 16 19.06 -4.15 -36.65
N ASN A 17 19.44 -3.61 -35.50
CA ASN A 17 19.02 -4.06 -34.20
C ASN A 17 17.50 -3.89 -34.12
N CYS A 18 16.76 -4.96 -34.46
CA CYS A 18 15.32 -5.03 -34.35
C CYS A 18 14.95 -5.17 -32.88
N GLY A 19 15.18 -4.09 -32.11
CA GLY A 19 14.64 -3.93 -30.77
C GLY A 19 13.13 -3.89 -30.89
N SER A 20 12.49 -5.03 -30.60
CA SER A 20 11.04 -5.12 -30.58
C SER A 20 10.54 -4.14 -29.51
N LYS A 21 10.03 -2.98 -29.94
CA LYS A 21 9.28 -2.08 -29.06
C LYS A 21 8.12 -2.89 -28.52
N LYS A 22 8.25 -3.42 -27.30
CA LYS A 22 7.12 -3.96 -26.55
C LYS A 22 6.18 -2.78 -26.33
N LYS A 23 5.20 -2.65 -27.21
CA LYS A 23 4.09 -1.73 -27.06
C LYS A 23 3.42 -2.16 -25.76
N VAL A 24 3.58 -1.39 -24.70
CA VAL A 24 2.86 -1.61 -23.44
C VAL A 24 1.40 -1.36 -23.76
N ILE A 25 0.69 -2.43 -24.11
CA ILE A 25 -0.76 -2.38 -24.26
C ILE A 25 -1.28 -2.19 -22.85
N ASN A 26 -1.70 -0.97 -22.53
CA ASN A 26 -2.48 -0.67 -21.34
C ASN A 26 -3.85 -1.35 -21.49
N LYS A 27 -3.88 -2.67 -21.29
CA LYS A 27 -5.13 -3.42 -21.16
C LYS A 27 -5.76 -2.91 -19.87
N LYS A 28 -6.73 -1.97 -19.98
CA LYS A 28 -7.69 -1.73 -18.90
C LYS A 28 -8.25 -3.11 -18.56
N ASN A 29 -7.96 -3.64 -17.36
CA ASN A 29 -8.56 -4.88 -16.90
C ASN A 29 -10.07 -4.65 -16.81
N PRO A 30 -10.88 -5.16 -17.73
CA PRO A 30 -12.32 -4.98 -17.65
C PRO A 30 -12.81 -6.11 -16.75
N GLY A 31 -12.94 -5.87 -15.45
CA GLY A 31 -13.59 -6.89 -14.63
C GLY A 31 -13.30 -6.95 -13.14
N VAL A 32 -12.40 -6.17 -12.55
CA VAL A 32 -12.18 -6.22 -11.09
C VAL A 32 -12.02 -4.81 -10.53
N VAL A 33 -12.86 -4.48 -9.56
CA VAL A 33 -12.76 -3.26 -8.74
C VAL A 33 -12.41 -3.71 -7.33
N ILE A 34 -11.31 -3.21 -6.79
CA ILE A 34 -10.98 -3.40 -5.36
C ILE A 34 -11.61 -2.23 -4.63
N ILE A 35 -12.53 -2.52 -3.72
CA ILE A 35 -13.14 -1.50 -2.87
C ILE A 35 -12.42 -1.53 -1.55
N GLU A 36 -11.69 -0.45 -1.33
CA GLU A 36 -11.00 -0.18 -0.10
C GLU A 36 -12.01 0.38 0.91
N PRO A 37 -12.22 -0.28 2.06
CA PRO A 37 -13.13 0.21 3.08
C PRO A 37 -12.60 1.54 3.61
N GLU A 38 -13.52 2.43 3.99
CA GLU A 38 -13.13 3.64 4.69
C GLU A 38 -12.39 3.26 5.98
N PRO A 39 -11.27 3.92 6.32
CA PRO A 39 -10.55 3.64 7.55
C PRO A 39 -11.42 3.79 8.79
N VAL A 40 -11.36 2.81 9.67
CA VAL A 40 -11.98 2.86 11.01
C VAL A 40 -11.23 3.84 11.91
N GLU A 41 -11.94 4.43 12.88
CA GLU A 41 -11.28 5.21 13.91
C GLU A 41 -10.46 4.29 14.83
N LEU A 42 -9.25 4.72 15.18
CA LEU A 42 -8.33 3.96 16.02
C LEU A 42 -8.04 4.73 17.31
N PRO A 43 -7.93 4.03 18.45
CA PRO A 43 -7.54 4.66 19.69
C PRO A 43 -6.09 5.14 19.64
N SER A 44 -5.81 6.13 20.48
CA SER A 44 -4.46 6.61 20.72
C SER A 44 -3.57 5.50 21.25
N VAL A 45 -2.31 5.50 20.84
CA VAL A 45 -1.26 4.60 21.33
C VAL A 45 -0.12 5.39 21.97
N ASP A 46 -0.47 6.52 22.61
CA ASP A 46 0.45 7.50 23.20
C ASP A 46 1.38 8.19 22.19
N GLU A 47 1.05 8.19 20.89
CA GLU A 47 1.90 8.77 19.86
C GLU A 47 2.08 10.29 19.99
N GLU A 48 1.04 11.00 20.45
CA GLU A 48 1.14 12.44 20.72
C GLU A 48 2.09 12.72 21.88
N LYS A 49 1.93 11.99 22.98
CA LYS A 49 2.77 12.10 24.18
C LYS A 49 4.22 11.77 23.84
N LEU A 50 4.49 10.63 23.22
CA LEU A 50 5.83 10.20 22.83
C LEU A 50 6.50 11.26 21.92
N THR A 51 5.81 11.73 20.89
CA THR A 51 6.41 12.67 19.94
C THR A 51 6.62 14.06 20.52
N LYS A 52 5.83 14.47 21.52
CA LYS A 52 6.06 15.69 22.31
C LYS A 52 7.33 15.55 23.15
N GLU A 53 7.43 14.49 23.95
CA GLU A 53 8.62 14.22 24.78
C GLU A 53 9.92 14.11 23.95
N LEU A 54 9.85 13.46 22.78
CA LEU A 54 10.97 13.36 21.85
C LEU A 54 11.40 14.72 21.31
N LYS A 55 10.44 15.59 20.96
CA LYS A 55 10.72 16.94 20.45
C LYS A 55 11.36 17.81 21.53
N ASP A 56 10.86 17.70 22.76
CA ASP A 56 11.36 18.48 23.90
C ASP A 56 12.78 18.02 24.30
N THR A 57 13.04 16.71 24.27
CA THR A 57 14.35 16.13 24.60
C THR A 57 15.38 16.35 23.48
N ASN A 58 14.96 16.30 22.22
CA ASN A 58 15.84 16.46 21.07
C ASN A 58 15.16 17.30 19.96
N PRO A 59 15.27 18.64 20.03
CA PRO A 59 14.64 19.54 19.06
C PRO A 59 15.21 19.42 17.64
N LYS A 60 16.34 18.72 17.44
CA LYS A 60 16.92 18.46 16.12
C LYS A 60 16.24 17.30 15.39
N LEU A 61 15.37 16.54 16.04
CA LEU A 61 14.62 15.46 15.37
C LEU A 61 13.80 16.01 14.20
N ASN A 62 13.75 15.24 13.13
CA ASN A 62 13.03 15.64 11.93
C ASN A 62 11.52 15.77 12.22
N LYS A 63 10.99 16.99 12.08
CA LYS A 63 9.57 17.29 12.33
C LYS A 63 8.59 16.48 11.48
N TYR A 64 8.97 16.10 10.26
CA TYR A 64 8.13 15.29 9.38
C TYR A 64 8.09 13.84 9.82
N THR A 65 9.18 13.31 10.37
CA THR A 65 9.15 11.98 10.99
C THR A 65 8.23 11.96 12.22
N LEU A 66 8.31 12.99 13.07
CA LEU A 66 7.40 13.10 14.23
C LEU A 66 5.92 13.18 13.78
N ALA A 67 5.63 13.98 12.75
CA ALA A 67 4.29 14.07 12.18
C ALA A 67 3.80 12.74 11.58
N TYR A 68 4.70 12.00 10.92
CA TYR A 68 4.40 10.68 10.38
C TYR A 68 4.08 9.67 11.49
N ILE A 69 4.84 9.68 12.59
CA ILE A 69 4.60 8.84 13.76
C ILE A 69 3.21 9.13 14.34
N ARG A 70 2.89 10.41 14.60
CA ARG A 70 1.55 10.79 15.09
C ARG A 70 0.43 10.28 14.21
N LYS A 71 0.62 10.35 12.89
CA LYS A 71 -0.44 9.97 11.96
C LYS A 71 -0.63 8.46 11.83
N TYR A 72 0.44 7.67 11.95
CA TYR A 72 0.41 6.26 11.54
C TYR A 72 0.76 5.25 12.64
N ALA A 73 1.05 5.70 13.87
CA ALA A 73 1.40 4.78 14.97
C ALA A 73 0.27 3.80 15.31
N ALA A 74 -0.95 4.29 15.49
CA ALA A 74 -2.11 3.45 15.78
C ALA A 74 -2.36 2.41 14.67
N ILE A 75 -2.18 2.79 13.40
CA ILE A 75 -2.29 1.87 12.25
C ILE A 75 -1.23 0.78 12.34
N ALA A 76 0.02 1.12 12.66
CA ALA A 76 1.08 0.12 12.80
C ALA A 76 0.84 -0.83 13.99
N VAL A 77 0.25 -0.35 15.09
CA VAL A 77 -0.15 -1.17 16.24
C VAL A 77 -1.29 -2.12 15.88
N LYS A 78 -2.31 -1.64 15.15
CA LYS A 78 -3.36 -2.49 14.59
C LYS A 78 -2.77 -3.61 13.74
N GLU A 79 -1.92 -3.26 12.78
CA GLU A 79 -1.26 -4.23 11.88
C GLU A 79 -0.36 -5.21 12.66
N MET A 80 0.29 -4.74 13.74
CA MET A 80 1.06 -5.61 14.64
C MET A 80 0.17 -6.66 15.30
N HIS A 81 -1.00 -6.28 15.81
CA HIS A 81 -1.90 -7.21 16.46
C HIS A 81 -2.53 -8.21 15.49
N GLU A 82 -2.87 -7.78 14.28
CA GLU A 82 -3.46 -8.60 13.23
C GLU A 82 -2.45 -9.57 12.61
N TYR A 83 -1.28 -9.07 12.21
CA TYR A 83 -0.32 -9.82 11.37
C TYR A 83 0.94 -10.24 12.10
N LYS A 84 1.12 -9.86 13.36
CA LYS A 84 2.28 -10.23 14.20
C LYS A 84 3.62 -9.70 13.69
N ILE A 85 3.60 -8.51 13.08
CA ILE A 85 4.79 -7.75 12.66
C ILE A 85 5.02 -6.64 13.70
N PRO A 86 6.24 -6.42 14.24
CA PRO A 86 6.47 -5.35 15.22
C PRO A 86 5.99 -3.99 14.68
N ALA A 87 5.22 -3.24 15.46
CA ALA A 87 4.73 -1.91 15.07
C ALA A 87 5.91 -0.97 14.73
N SER A 88 7.01 -1.10 15.49
CA SER A 88 8.26 -0.36 15.26
C SER A 88 8.89 -0.64 13.90
N ILE A 89 8.79 -1.88 13.41
CA ILE A 89 9.27 -2.27 12.08
C ILE A 89 8.39 -1.67 11.00
N THR A 90 7.07 -1.86 11.11
CA THR A 90 6.10 -1.30 10.15
C THR A 90 6.25 0.21 10.03
N LEU A 91 6.33 0.93 11.15
CA LEU A 91 6.55 2.39 11.15
C LEU A 91 7.90 2.77 10.55
N ALA A 92 8.98 2.11 10.94
CA ALA A 92 10.31 2.46 10.44
C ALA A 92 10.45 2.23 8.94
N GLN A 93 9.87 1.14 8.42
CA GLN A 93 9.77 0.90 6.98
C GLN A 93 8.93 2.00 6.32
N GLY A 94 7.72 2.26 6.82
CA GLY A 94 6.87 3.33 6.28
C GLY A 94 7.59 4.68 6.23
N ILE A 95 8.26 5.09 7.31
CA ILE A 95 9.07 6.33 7.39
C ILE A 95 10.16 6.35 6.32
N LEU A 96 10.89 5.25 6.15
CA LEU A 96 12.02 5.14 5.23
C LEU A 96 11.57 5.12 3.77
N GLU A 97 10.67 4.19 3.42
CA GLU A 97 10.26 3.92 2.02
C GLU A 97 9.42 5.07 1.45
N SER A 98 8.51 5.65 2.24
CA SER A 98 7.65 6.76 1.79
C SER A 98 8.33 8.12 1.88
N GLY A 99 9.59 8.19 2.32
CA GLY A 99 10.26 9.45 2.61
C GLY A 99 9.51 10.28 3.66
N LYS A 100 8.93 9.63 4.68
CA LYS A 100 8.05 10.20 5.72
C LYS A 100 6.70 10.69 5.15
N GLY A 101 6.11 9.92 4.24
CA GLY A 101 4.82 10.18 3.59
C GLY A 101 4.91 11.29 2.53
N ARG A 102 6.11 11.59 2.03
CA ARG A 102 6.38 12.78 1.21
C ARG A 102 7.07 12.46 -0.11
N SER A 103 7.42 11.19 -0.35
CA SER A 103 7.87 10.77 -1.67
C SER A 103 6.75 10.99 -2.70
N GLU A 104 7.13 11.20 -3.94
CA GLU A 104 6.16 11.38 -5.03
C GLU A 104 5.22 10.17 -5.13
N LEU A 105 5.75 8.95 -4.99
CA LEU A 105 4.98 7.72 -5.00
C LEU A 105 3.92 7.72 -3.87
N ALA A 106 4.32 8.02 -2.63
CA ALA A 106 3.41 8.05 -1.50
C ALA A 106 2.31 9.11 -1.68
N LEU A 107 2.66 10.33 -2.13
CA LEU A 107 1.70 11.43 -2.33
C LEU A 107 0.70 11.16 -3.46
N LYS A 108 1.13 10.48 -4.53
CA LYS A 108 0.27 10.22 -5.71
C LYS A 108 -0.58 8.96 -5.58
N SER A 109 -0.18 8.02 -4.72
CA SER A 109 -0.75 6.68 -4.73
C SER A 109 -1.02 6.08 -3.38
N ASN A 110 -0.75 6.81 -2.30
CA ASN A 110 -0.79 6.30 -0.92
C ASN A 110 0.02 5.01 -0.72
N ASN A 111 0.98 4.72 -1.61
CA ASN A 111 1.85 3.55 -1.48
C ASN A 111 3.05 3.90 -0.60
N HIS A 112 2.92 3.63 0.70
CA HIS A 112 3.93 3.99 1.68
C HIS A 112 5.13 3.04 1.74
N PHE A 113 5.04 1.86 1.11
CA PHE A 113 6.05 0.80 1.24
C PHE A 113 6.70 0.42 -0.10
N GLY A 114 6.40 1.16 -1.18
CA GLY A 114 6.96 0.90 -2.50
C GLY A 114 6.54 -0.45 -3.09
N ILE A 115 5.33 -0.95 -2.77
CA ILE A 115 4.92 -2.28 -3.22
C ILE A 115 4.67 -2.25 -4.73
N LYS A 116 5.48 -3.02 -5.48
CA LYS A 116 5.39 -3.16 -6.92
C LYS A 116 4.15 -3.96 -7.34
N CYS A 117 3.68 -3.72 -8.57
CA CYS A 117 2.63 -4.53 -9.19
C CYS A 117 3.17 -5.94 -9.47
N HIS A 118 2.66 -6.93 -8.76
CA HIS A 118 2.91 -8.32 -9.09
C HIS A 118 1.83 -8.84 -10.06
N THR A 119 2.06 -9.99 -10.69
CA THR A 119 1.14 -10.56 -11.71
C THR A 119 -0.30 -10.73 -11.23
N GLN A 120 -0.50 -10.92 -9.92
CA GLN A 120 -1.81 -11.08 -9.30
C GLN A 120 -2.47 -9.76 -8.88
N TRP A 121 -1.79 -8.61 -8.98
CA TRP A 121 -2.35 -7.33 -8.56
C TRP A 121 -3.46 -6.89 -9.51
N LYS A 122 -4.69 -6.83 -8.99
CA LYS A 122 -5.90 -6.47 -9.73
C LYS A 122 -6.36 -5.02 -9.52
N GLY A 123 -5.82 -4.33 -8.52
CA GLY A 123 -6.20 -2.95 -8.16
C GLY A 123 -5.56 -1.86 -9.03
N GLU A 124 -5.76 -0.61 -8.63
CA GLU A 124 -5.20 0.55 -9.32
C GLU A 124 -3.67 0.54 -9.31
N ARG A 125 -3.07 1.24 -10.29
CA ARG A 125 -1.63 1.24 -10.53
C ARG A 125 -1.14 2.65 -10.81
N VAL A 126 0.08 2.94 -10.40
CA VAL A 126 0.84 4.12 -10.81
C VAL A 126 2.17 3.65 -11.39
N TYR A 127 2.67 4.36 -12.40
CA TYR A 127 4.01 4.11 -12.93
C TYR A 127 4.95 5.20 -12.41
N HIS A 128 6.09 4.78 -11.88
CA HIS A 128 7.11 5.66 -11.32
C HIS A 128 8.48 5.09 -11.68
N ASP A 129 9.45 5.97 -11.93
CA ASP A 129 10.82 5.58 -12.26
C ASP A 129 11.60 5.46 -10.94
N ASP A 130 11.87 4.24 -10.47
CA ASP A 130 12.60 3.95 -9.22
C ASP A 130 13.93 3.24 -9.53
N ASP A 131 13.91 1.92 -9.75
CA ASP A 131 15.10 1.16 -10.18
C ASP A 131 15.25 1.14 -11.72
N GLU A 132 14.11 1.01 -12.41
CA GLU A 132 14.01 0.99 -13.87
C GLU A 132 12.96 2.01 -14.34
N LYS A 133 13.01 2.40 -15.62
CA LYS A 133 11.99 3.28 -16.21
C LYS A 133 10.65 2.56 -16.33
N GLY A 134 9.60 3.20 -15.83
CA GLY A 134 8.22 2.74 -15.97
C GLY A 134 7.88 1.55 -15.08
N GLU A 135 8.48 1.46 -13.89
CA GLU A 135 8.10 0.43 -12.93
C GLU A 135 6.66 0.65 -12.45
N CYS A 136 5.93 -0.46 -12.32
CA CYS A 136 4.54 -0.44 -11.89
C CYS A 136 4.48 -0.59 -10.38
N PHE A 137 3.79 0.32 -9.72
CA PHE A 137 3.49 0.29 -8.30
C PHE A 137 1.99 0.21 -8.05
N ARG A 138 1.62 -0.48 -6.98
CA ARG A 138 0.24 -0.53 -6.50
C ARG A 138 -0.19 0.89 -6.09
N LYS A 139 -1.45 1.23 -6.36
CA LYS A 139 -2.07 2.48 -5.93
C LYS A 139 -3.24 2.17 -5.02
N TYR A 140 -3.36 2.96 -3.97
CA TYR A 140 -4.35 2.81 -2.92
C TYR A 140 -5.17 4.09 -2.75
N VAL A 141 -6.42 3.93 -2.35
CA VAL A 141 -7.30 5.04 -1.95
C VAL A 141 -6.86 5.59 -0.60
N TYR A 142 -6.49 4.72 0.34
CA TYR A 142 -6.11 5.08 1.71
C TYR A 142 -4.68 4.64 2.05
N PRO A 143 -3.91 5.39 2.86
CA PRO A 143 -2.65 4.89 3.39
C PRO A 143 -2.82 3.56 4.15
N GLU A 144 -3.90 3.41 4.91
CA GLU A 144 -4.23 2.25 5.75
C GLU A 144 -4.25 0.95 4.96
N THR A 145 -4.78 0.97 3.74
CA THR A 145 -4.79 -0.21 2.86
C THR A 145 -3.39 -0.53 2.32
N SER A 146 -2.52 0.46 2.16
CA SER A 146 -1.10 0.21 1.85
C SER A 146 -0.34 -0.44 3.02
N TYR A 147 -0.69 -0.08 4.27
CA TYR A 147 -0.18 -0.72 5.47
C TYR A 147 -0.65 -2.17 5.56
N ASN A 148 -1.93 -2.40 5.33
CA ASN A 148 -2.50 -3.74 5.28
C ASN A 148 -1.86 -4.61 4.19
N ASP A 149 -1.73 -4.08 2.97
CA ASP A 149 -1.12 -4.82 1.87
C ASP A 149 0.38 -5.10 2.10
N HIS A 150 1.08 -4.20 2.81
CA HIS A 150 2.44 -4.48 3.29
C HIS A 150 2.47 -5.66 4.28
N SER A 151 1.56 -5.68 5.24
CA SER A 151 1.45 -6.80 6.19
C SER A 151 1.10 -8.12 5.50
N LEU A 152 0.18 -8.09 4.54
CA LEU A 152 -0.14 -9.25 3.69
C LEU A 152 1.05 -9.69 2.85
N PHE A 153 1.81 -8.73 2.29
CA PHE A 153 3.02 -9.02 1.52
C PHE A 153 4.07 -9.78 2.35
N LEU A 154 4.24 -9.42 3.63
CA LEU A 154 5.16 -10.12 4.53
C LEU A 154 4.60 -11.47 5.00
N THR A 155 3.32 -11.55 5.37
CA THR A 155 2.73 -12.78 5.90
C THR A 155 2.50 -13.86 4.84
N GLN A 156 2.14 -13.50 3.61
CA GLN A 156 1.75 -14.47 2.57
C GLN A 156 2.94 -15.07 1.80
N ARG A 157 4.14 -14.48 1.91
CA ARG A 157 5.31 -14.93 1.14
C ARG A 157 6.22 -15.80 1.98
N LYS A 158 6.36 -17.07 1.58
CA LYS A 158 7.19 -18.09 2.26
C LYS A 158 8.60 -17.62 2.65
N ARG A 159 9.24 -16.76 1.84
CA ARG A 159 10.58 -16.22 2.13
C ARG A 159 10.66 -15.41 3.45
N TYR A 160 9.55 -14.86 3.92
CA TYR A 160 9.46 -14.10 5.18
C TYR A 160 8.95 -14.93 6.35
N ALA A 161 8.47 -16.17 6.12
CA ALA A 161 7.79 -16.98 7.14
C ALA A 161 8.64 -17.16 8.41
N PHE A 162 9.96 -17.29 8.27
CA PHE A 162 10.87 -17.46 9.42
C PHE A 162 10.92 -16.24 10.36
N LEU A 163 10.51 -15.05 9.90
CA LEU A 163 10.46 -13.84 10.74
C LEU A 163 9.43 -13.97 11.85
N PHE A 164 8.33 -14.67 11.57
CA PHE A 164 7.23 -14.88 12.50
C PHE A 164 7.55 -15.90 13.61
N ASN A 165 8.72 -16.53 13.55
CA ASN A 165 9.27 -17.33 14.67
C ASN A 165 10.02 -16.45 15.69
N TYR A 166 10.26 -15.18 15.38
CA TYR A 166 10.85 -14.24 16.32
C TYR A 166 9.78 -13.67 17.24
N ARG A 167 10.20 -13.28 18.45
CA ARG A 167 9.32 -12.50 19.33
C ARG A 167 8.93 -11.21 18.63
N ILE A 168 7.67 -10.82 18.77
CA ILE A 168 7.12 -9.59 18.18
C ILE A 168 7.81 -8.33 18.70
N THR A 169 8.47 -8.39 19.86
CA THR A 169 9.26 -7.29 20.42
C THR A 169 10.73 -7.28 19.97
N ASP A 170 11.19 -8.29 19.22
CA ASP A 170 12.58 -8.37 18.74
C ASP A 170 12.76 -7.69 17.38
N TYR A 171 12.49 -6.39 17.34
CA TYR A 171 12.64 -5.56 16.13
C TYR A 171 14.06 -5.63 15.54
N LYS A 172 15.08 -5.95 16.37
CA LYS A 172 16.46 -6.12 15.90
C LYS A 172 16.59 -7.34 15.00
N LYS A 173 16.12 -8.51 15.44
CA LYS A 173 16.11 -9.71 14.58
C LYS A 173 15.23 -9.52 13.36
N TRP A 174 14.10 -8.81 13.50
CA TRP A 174 13.25 -8.48 12.35
C TRP A 174 13.98 -7.63 11.30
N ALA A 175 14.65 -6.54 11.68
CA ALA A 175 15.36 -5.67 10.74
C ALA A 175 16.44 -6.43 9.93
N TYR A 176 17.25 -7.26 10.59
CA TYR A 176 18.24 -8.09 9.89
C TYR A 176 17.59 -9.24 9.11
N GLY A 177 16.52 -9.81 9.65
CA GLY A 177 15.74 -10.87 9.02
C GLY A 177 15.08 -10.41 7.73
N LEU A 178 14.51 -9.21 7.67
CA LEU A 178 13.92 -8.61 6.48
C LEU A 178 14.94 -8.53 5.35
N ARG A 179 16.16 -8.04 5.63
CA ARG A 179 17.25 -8.04 4.65
C ARG A 179 17.66 -9.47 4.26
N LYS A 180 17.81 -10.40 5.21
CA LYS A 180 18.16 -11.80 4.93
C LYS A 180 17.11 -12.48 4.03
N ALA A 181 15.84 -12.18 4.28
CA ALA A 181 14.73 -12.63 3.47
C ALA A 181 14.71 -11.94 2.10
N GLY A 182 15.46 -10.84 1.92
CA GLY A 182 15.68 -10.08 0.69
C GLY A 182 14.61 -9.01 0.41
N TYR A 183 14.05 -8.41 1.45
CA TYR A 183 13.16 -7.25 1.33
C TYR A 183 13.87 -6.08 0.62
N ALA A 184 15.13 -5.83 0.99
CA ALA A 184 15.99 -4.81 0.39
C ALA A 184 17.36 -5.38 0.01
N THR A 185 17.92 -4.90 -1.10
CA THR A 185 19.29 -5.25 -1.54
C THR A 185 20.37 -4.48 -0.77
N ASP A 186 20.04 -3.29 -0.25
CA ASP A 186 20.96 -2.44 0.51
C ASP A 186 21.47 -3.15 1.78
N ARG A 187 22.80 -3.28 1.87
CA ARG A 187 23.48 -3.88 3.04
C ARG A 187 23.26 -3.08 4.32
N LYS A 188 23.04 -1.77 4.22
CA LYS A 188 22.79 -0.86 5.34
C LYS A 188 21.31 -0.79 5.74
N TYR A 189 20.41 -1.47 5.03
CA TYR A 189 18.97 -1.43 5.31
C TYR A 189 18.61 -1.72 6.77
N PRO A 190 19.12 -2.80 7.41
CA PRO A 190 18.82 -3.07 8.82
C PRO A 190 19.30 -1.94 9.74
N VAL A 191 20.46 -1.36 9.45
CA VAL A 191 21.04 -0.28 10.26
C VAL A 191 20.21 1.01 10.12
N LYS A 192 19.70 1.30 8.92
CA LYS A 192 18.78 2.43 8.69
C LYS A 192 17.49 2.27 9.50
N LEU A 193 16.85 1.10 9.45
CA LEU A 193 15.66 0.82 10.26
C LEU A 193 15.95 0.94 11.76
N LEU A 194 17.01 0.30 12.23
CA LEU A 194 17.42 0.36 13.64
C LEU A 194 17.70 1.78 14.11
N LYS A 195 18.29 2.62 13.26
CA LYS A 195 18.51 4.02 13.57
C LYS A 195 17.18 4.76 13.75
N ILE A 196 16.24 4.60 12.81
CA ILE A 196 14.90 5.21 12.92
C ILE A 196 14.19 4.74 14.19
N ILE A 197 14.14 3.42 14.44
CA ILE A 197 13.48 2.84 15.61
C ILE A 197 14.06 3.38 16.91
N LYS A 198 15.39 3.51 17.01
CA LYS A 198 16.05 4.00 18.22
C LYS A 198 15.90 5.51 18.40
N ASP A 199 16.17 6.30 17.35
CA ASP A 199 16.13 7.76 17.42
C ASP A 199 14.72 8.27 17.79
N TYR A 200 13.68 7.56 17.36
CA TYR A 200 12.28 7.91 17.59
C TYR A 200 11.57 6.99 18.59
N LYS A 201 12.32 6.12 19.29
CA LYS A 201 11.79 5.17 20.28
C LYS A 201 10.54 4.40 19.81
N LEU A 202 10.51 3.95 18.56
CA LEU A 202 9.32 3.31 17.99
C LEU A 202 8.98 1.96 18.64
N TYR A 203 9.93 1.37 19.38
CA TYR A 203 9.74 0.13 20.12
C TYR A 203 8.76 0.27 21.30
N GLU A 204 8.43 1.50 21.74
CA GLU A 204 7.38 1.74 22.74
C GLU A 204 6.00 1.31 22.21
N PHE A 205 5.79 1.30 20.89
CA PHE A 205 4.55 0.80 20.28
C PHE A 205 4.49 -0.72 20.19
N ASP A 206 5.61 -1.44 20.39
CA ASP A 206 5.64 -2.91 20.30
C ASP A 206 5.03 -3.59 21.55
N ILE A 207 4.73 -2.82 22.60
CA ILE A 207 4.25 -3.32 23.90
C ILE A 207 2.80 -2.97 24.21
N VAL A 208 2.11 -2.27 23.29
CA VAL A 208 0.67 -1.96 23.42
C VAL A 208 -0.10 -3.28 23.55
N GLN A 209 -1.03 -3.34 24.52
CA GLN A 209 -1.75 -4.57 24.83
C GLN A 209 -2.94 -4.76 23.87
N LYS A 210 -3.08 -5.99 23.36
CA LYS A 210 -4.10 -6.28 22.34
C LYS A 210 -5.51 -6.08 22.87
N ASP A 211 -5.79 -6.55 24.09
CA ASP A 211 -7.16 -6.63 24.60
C ASP A 211 -7.74 -5.22 24.83
N GLU A 212 -6.99 -4.35 25.52
CA GLU A 212 -7.33 -2.93 25.71
C GLU A 212 -7.52 -2.21 24.35
N PHE A 213 -6.55 -2.33 23.45
CA PHE A 213 -6.61 -1.70 22.13
C PHE A 213 -7.81 -2.20 21.28
N SER A 214 -8.19 -3.49 21.39
CA SER A 214 -9.28 -4.06 20.61
C SER A 214 -10.66 -3.67 21.14
N GLU A 215 -10.81 -3.51 22.46
CA GLU A 215 -12.08 -3.04 23.05
C GLU A 215 -12.31 -1.56 22.74
N GLU A 216 -11.27 -0.71 22.83
CA GLU A 216 -11.40 0.71 22.48
C GLU A 216 -11.78 0.91 21.00
N ILE A 217 -11.26 0.10 20.07
CA ILE A 217 -11.70 0.14 18.66
C ILE A 217 -13.20 -0.12 18.55
N LYS A 218 -13.74 -1.12 19.28
CA LYS A 218 -15.17 -1.42 19.21
C LYS A 218 -15.99 -0.26 19.77
N GLU A 219 -15.56 0.36 20.86
CA GLU A 219 -16.26 1.49 21.46
C GLU A 219 -16.29 2.71 20.53
N LEU A 220 -15.18 3.00 19.83
CA LEU A 220 -15.09 4.13 18.90
C LEU A 220 -15.93 3.95 17.62
N ASN A 221 -16.24 2.70 17.26
CA ASN A 221 -16.91 2.38 16.00
C ASN A 221 -18.29 1.73 16.22
N ASP A 222 -18.98 2.02 17.33
CA ASP A 222 -20.33 1.50 17.65
C ASP A 222 -20.46 -0.04 17.56
N GLY A 223 -19.39 -0.76 17.92
CA GLY A 223 -19.29 -2.22 17.84
C GLY A 223 -18.98 -2.77 16.44
N GLU A 224 -18.85 -1.90 15.42
CA GLU A 224 -18.34 -2.30 14.11
C GLU A 224 -16.85 -2.66 14.21
N THR A 225 -16.49 -3.77 13.56
CA THR A 225 -15.09 -4.21 13.47
C THR A 225 -14.54 -3.92 12.09
N PHE A 226 -13.22 -3.76 11.98
CA PHE A 226 -12.51 -3.57 10.71
C PHE A 226 -12.95 -4.59 9.64
N GLU A 227 -13.58 -4.09 8.56
CA GLU A 227 -13.90 -4.89 7.39
C GLU A 227 -12.66 -5.04 6.49
N LYS A 228 -12.44 -6.24 5.94
CA LYS A 228 -11.35 -6.47 4.98
C LYS A 228 -11.72 -5.87 3.61
N PRO A 229 -10.73 -5.44 2.80
CA PRO A 229 -10.97 -5.00 1.43
C PRO A 229 -11.78 -6.03 0.62
N ILE A 230 -12.85 -5.55 -0.01
CA ILE A 230 -13.75 -6.39 -0.81
C ILE A 230 -13.27 -6.35 -2.26
N VAL A 231 -12.87 -7.50 -2.77
CA VAL A 231 -12.57 -7.67 -4.20
C VAL A 231 -13.89 -7.94 -4.92
N ILE A 232 -14.36 -6.97 -5.71
CA ILE A 232 -15.55 -7.15 -6.54
C ILE A 232 -15.11 -7.47 -7.96
N GLU A 233 -15.46 -8.66 -8.43
CA GLU A 233 -15.43 -8.93 -9.86
C GLU A 233 -16.60 -8.19 -10.49
N LYS A 234 -16.30 -7.16 -11.29
CA LYS A 234 -17.27 -6.41 -12.09
C LYS A 234 -17.92 -7.39 -13.07
N VAL A 235 -19.06 -7.95 -12.68
CA VAL A 235 -19.84 -8.83 -13.53
C VAL A 235 -20.48 -7.94 -14.60
N ALA A 236 -19.96 -8.02 -15.83
CA ALA A 236 -20.55 -7.33 -16.96
C ALA A 236 -22.01 -7.78 -17.13
N GLY A 237 -22.98 -6.94 -16.73
CA GLY A 237 -24.40 -7.20 -17.01
C GLY A 237 -25.45 -6.69 -16.02
N GLN A 238 -25.11 -6.32 -14.78
CA GLN A 238 -26.12 -5.83 -13.81
C GLN A 238 -26.13 -4.30 -13.69
N TYR A 239 -26.77 -3.66 -14.66
CA TYR A 239 -27.09 -2.24 -14.60
C TYR A 239 -28.48 -2.00 -14.01
N TYR A 240 -28.60 -0.94 -13.22
CA TYR A 240 -29.84 -0.40 -12.72
C TYR A 240 -30.05 1.03 -13.24
N THR A 241 -31.22 1.30 -13.80
CA THR A 241 -31.63 2.64 -14.21
C THR A 241 -32.30 3.34 -13.04
N VAL A 242 -31.71 4.44 -12.59
CA VAL A 242 -32.21 5.26 -11.47
C VAL A 242 -33.62 5.77 -11.78
N LYS A 243 -34.55 5.54 -10.84
CA LYS A 243 -35.96 5.96 -10.92
C LYS A 243 -36.21 7.16 -10.02
N LYS A 244 -37.35 7.83 -10.24
CA LYS A 244 -37.82 8.91 -9.36
C LYS A 244 -37.93 8.40 -7.92
N GLY A 245 -37.25 9.08 -6.99
CA GLY A 245 -37.25 8.73 -5.57
C GLY A 245 -36.11 7.79 -5.13
N ASP A 246 -35.28 7.30 -6.06
CA ASP A 246 -34.11 6.52 -5.68
C ASP A 246 -33.03 7.38 -5.02
N THR A 247 -32.33 6.78 -4.07
CA THR A 247 -31.08 7.26 -3.49
C THR A 247 -30.03 6.17 -3.63
N LEU A 248 -28.74 6.50 -3.52
CA LEU A 248 -27.71 5.46 -3.47
C LEU A 248 -27.94 4.47 -2.32
N TYR A 249 -28.51 4.93 -1.20
CA TYR A 249 -28.85 4.06 -0.07
C TYR A 249 -29.97 3.08 -0.41
N SER A 250 -31.07 3.53 -1.05
CA SER A 250 -32.16 2.62 -1.43
C SER A 250 -31.70 1.60 -2.48
N ILE A 251 -30.83 2.02 -3.40
CA ILE A 251 -30.24 1.14 -4.42
C ILE A 251 -29.26 0.15 -3.77
N SER A 252 -28.42 0.57 -2.84
CA SER A 252 -27.44 -0.32 -2.21
C SER A 252 -28.12 -1.45 -1.45
N ARG A 253 -29.16 -1.13 -0.67
CA ARG A 253 -30.01 -2.12 0.03
C ARG A 253 -30.68 -3.07 -0.95
N LYS A 254 -31.22 -2.57 -2.05
CA LYS A 254 -31.89 -3.38 -3.08
C LYS A 254 -30.98 -4.44 -3.69
N PHE A 255 -29.71 -4.11 -3.90
CA PHE A 255 -28.76 -5.01 -4.53
C PHE A 255 -27.85 -5.74 -3.53
N ASN A 256 -28.11 -5.60 -2.23
CA ASN A 256 -27.27 -6.15 -1.16
C ASN A 256 -25.79 -5.77 -1.36
N THR A 257 -25.56 -4.48 -1.55
CA THR A 257 -24.25 -3.84 -1.70
C THR A 257 -24.18 -2.61 -0.80
N THR A 258 -23.08 -1.87 -0.80
CA THR A 258 -22.94 -0.64 -0.02
C THR A 258 -22.99 0.60 -0.90
N VAL A 259 -23.27 1.77 -0.30
CA VAL A 259 -23.20 3.04 -1.01
C VAL A 259 -21.78 3.29 -1.51
N ALA A 260 -20.77 2.95 -0.71
CA ALA A 260 -19.36 3.03 -1.11
C ALA A 260 -19.08 2.21 -2.37
N VAL A 261 -19.56 0.96 -2.42
CA VAL A 261 -19.43 0.10 -3.61
C VAL A 261 -20.07 0.74 -4.83
N LEU A 262 -21.32 1.21 -4.71
CA LEU A 262 -22.03 1.84 -5.82
C LEU A 262 -21.31 3.08 -6.33
N LYS A 263 -20.77 3.91 -5.43
CA LYS A 263 -20.02 5.10 -5.84
C LYS A 263 -18.75 4.73 -6.60
N GLU A 264 -17.99 3.78 -6.07
CA GLU A 264 -16.71 3.39 -6.63
C GLU A 264 -16.86 2.78 -8.04
N ILE A 265 -17.72 1.77 -8.20
CA ILE A 265 -17.88 1.06 -9.49
C ILE A 265 -18.50 1.94 -10.59
N ASN A 266 -19.13 3.06 -10.20
CA ASN A 266 -19.74 4.04 -11.10
C ASN A 266 -18.98 5.38 -11.19
N GLY A 267 -17.85 5.53 -10.49
CA GLY A 267 -17.06 6.77 -10.48
C GLY A 267 -17.80 7.99 -9.92
N LEU A 268 -18.71 7.80 -8.97
CA LEU A 268 -19.50 8.89 -8.35
C LEU A 268 -18.68 9.58 -7.24
N LYS A 269 -18.56 10.91 -7.33
CA LYS A 269 -17.85 11.71 -6.31
C LYS A 269 -18.69 12.00 -5.07
N ASN A 270 -20.00 11.96 -5.20
CA ASN A 270 -20.98 12.28 -4.15
C ASN A 270 -22.20 11.38 -4.28
N ASN A 271 -23.23 11.63 -3.47
CA ASN A 271 -24.45 10.84 -3.46
C ASN A 271 -25.48 11.30 -4.50
N THR A 272 -25.12 12.27 -5.36
CA THR A 272 -26.01 12.80 -6.38
C THR A 272 -26.13 11.83 -7.54
N ILE A 273 -27.35 11.41 -7.82
CA ILE A 273 -27.71 10.57 -8.96
C ILE A 273 -28.88 11.19 -9.70
N SER A 274 -28.91 11.03 -11.02
CA SER A 274 -29.97 11.56 -11.87
C SER A 274 -30.95 10.47 -12.28
N ILE A 275 -32.24 10.81 -12.36
CA ILE A 275 -33.25 9.92 -12.94
C ILE A 275 -32.81 9.53 -14.37
N GLY A 276 -32.86 8.24 -14.70
CA GLY A 276 -32.39 7.70 -15.97
C GLY A 276 -30.91 7.34 -16.01
N GLN A 277 -30.13 7.67 -14.97
CA GLN A 277 -28.72 7.27 -14.89
C GLN A 277 -28.58 5.76 -14.78
N HIS A 278 -27.67 5.17 -15.56
CA HIS A 278 -27.33 3.75 -15.46
C HIS A 278 -26.21 3.55 -14.45
N LEU A 279 -26.48 2.76 -13.41
CA LEU A 279 -25.52 2.38 -12.38
C LEU A 279 -25.21 0.89 -12.48
N LEU A 280 -23.94 0.52 -12.48
CA LEU A 280 -23.48 -0.81 -12.10
C LEU A 280 -23.86 -1.06 -10.63
N THR A 281 -24.30 -2.28 -10.34
CA THR A 281 -24.80 -2.63 -8.99
C THR A 281 -23.98 -3.72 -8.29
N LYS A 282 -23.20 -4.49 -9.06
CA LYS A 282 -22.23 -5.50 -8.63
C LYS A 282 -21.12 -5.61 -9.67
#